data_AF-A0A432UVM2-F1
#
_entry.id   AF-A0A432UVM2-F1
#
_cell.length_a   1.000
_cell.length_b   1.000
_cell.length_c   1.000
_cell.angle_alpha   90.00
_cell.angle_beta   90.00
_cell.angle_gamma   90.00
#
_symmetry.space_group_name_H-M   'P 1'
#
loop_
_entity.id
_entity.type
_entity.pdbx_description
1 polymer ?
#
loop_
_entity_poly.entity_id
_entity_poly.type
_entity_poly.pdbx_seq_one_letter_code
_entity_poly.pdbx_strand_id
1 'polypeptide(L)' 'MIEVKVLGPGCANCKATHRLIENVASENGIKITLEKIEDMGDIMAYGVMSTPGVVVDG' A
#
# COMPACT_ATOMS: atom_id res chain seq x y z
N MET A 1 5.77 -2.40 14.58
CA MET A 1 4.49 -2.37 13.86
C MET A 1 4.85 -1.85 12.50
N ILE A 2 4.60 -2.63 11.45
CA ILE A 2 5.09 -2.31 10.10
C ILE A 2 4.04 -1.43 9.43
N GLU A 3 4.44 -0.27 8.93
CA GLU A 3 3.55 0.63 8.21
C GLU A 3 3.65 0.32 6.72
N VAL A 4 2.52 0.04 6.08
CA VAL A 4 2.46 -0.29 4.65
C VAL A 4 1.48 0.65 3.97
N LYS A 5 1.97 1.45 3.02
CA LYS A 5 1.16 2.41 2.26
C LYS A 5 1.01 1.92 0.84
N VAL A 6 -0.23 1.77 0.38
CA VAL A 6 -0.55 1.42 -1.01
C VAL A 6 -0.88 2.71 -1.76
N LEU A 7 0.02 3.09 -2.67
CA LEU A 7 -0.05 4.27 -3.51
C LEU A 7 -0.78 3.91 -4.82
N GLY A 8 -2.02 4.37 -4.97
CA GLY A 8 -2.74 4.21 -6.23
C GLY A 8 -4.16 4.73 -6.19
N PRO A 9 -4.74 5.10 -7.34
CA PRO A 9 -6.04 5.78 -7.44
C PRO A 9 -7.26 4.84 -7.18
N GLY A 10 -7.10 3.79 -6.37
CA GLY A 10 -8.20 2.91 -5.97
C GLY A 10 -8.66 1.89 -7.03
N CYS A 11 -7.87 1.66 -8.09
CA CYS A 11 -8.21 0.68 -9.13
C CYS A 11 -8.22 -0.76 -8.58
N ALA A 12 -8.76 -1.71 -9.37
CA ALA A 12 -8.90 -3.11 -8.96
C ALA A 12 -7.58 -3.73 -8.45
N ASN A 13 -6.45 -3.37 -9.08
CA ASN A 13 -5.12 -3.85 -8.69
C ASN A 13 -4.69 -3.32 -7.31
N CYS A 14 -4.96 -2.04 -6.99
CA CYS A 14 -4.64 -1.47 -5.69
C CYS A 14 -5.37 -2.22 -4.55
N LYS A 15 -6.65 -2.54 -4.78
CA LYS A 15 -7.47 -3.30 -3.83
C LYS A 15 -6.99 -4.74 -3.66
N ALA A 16 -6.56 -5.38 -4.76
CA ALA A 16 -5.99 -6.73 -4.72
C ALA A 16 -4.68 -6.75 -3.91
N THR A 17 -3.78 -5.80 -4.16
CA THR A 17 -2.50 -5.67 -3.44
C THR A 17 -2.72 -5.46 -1.94
N HIS A 18 -3.65 -4.57 -1.54
CA HIS A 18 -3.97 -4.36 -0.13
C HIS A 18 -4.43 -5.65 0.56
N ARG A 19 -5.36 -6.39 -0.07
CA ARG A 19 -5.84 -7.68 0.47
C ARG A 19 -4.73 -8.71 0.57
N LEU A 20 -3.85 -8.77 -0.42
CA LEU A 20 -2.73 -9.69 -0.43
C LEU A 20 -1.77 -9.42 0.74
N ILE A 21 -1.45 -8.14 0.96
CA ILE A 21 -0.57 -7.73 2.07
C ILE A 21 -1.21 -8.04 3.43
N GLU A 22 -2.50 -7.75 3.61
CA GLU A 22 -3.24 -8.05 4.84
C GLU A 22 -3.27 -9.55 5.13
N ASN A 23 -3.56 -10.36 4.12
CA ASN A 23 -3.58 -11.82 4.25
C ASN A 23 -2.20 -12.35 4.66
N VAL A 24 -1.14 -11.97 3.94
CA VAL A 24 0.23 -12.44 4.21
C VAL A 24 0.67 -12.00 5.61
N ALA A 25 0.37 -10.78 6.03
CA ALA A 25 0.70 -10.31 7.37
C ALA A 25 -0.04 -11.10 8.46
N SER A 26 -1.33 -11.35 8.26
CA SER A 26 -2.15 -12.14 9.18
C SER A 26 -1.62 -13.58 9.30
N GLU A 27 -1.28 -14.22 8.16
CA GLU A 27 -0.71 -15.57 8.12
C GLU A 27 0.64 -15.67 8.84
N ASN A 28 1.45 -14.61 8.78
CA ASN A 28 2.74 -14.56 9.46
C ASN A 28 2.64 -14.03 10.91
N GLY A 29 1.44 -13.67 11.39
CA GLY A 29 1.25 -13.09 12.72
C GLY A 29 1.89 -11.70 12.89
N ILE A 30 2.14 -11.00 11.78
CA ILE A 30 2.80 -9.69 11.76
C ILE A 30 1.73 -8.61 11.87
N LYS A 31 1.89 -7.71 12.85
CA LYS A 31 1.05 -6.51 12.95
C LYS A 31 1.51 -5.47 11.95
N ILE A 32 0.73 -5.30 10.89
CA ILE A 32 0.89 -4.25 9.90
C ILE A 32 -0.21 -3.20 10.03
N THR A 33 0.08 -1.97 9.60
CA THR A 33 -0.88 -0.89 9.41
C THR A 33 -0.95 -0.61 7.92
N LEU A 34 -2.11 -0.80 7.30
CA LEU A 34 -2.32 -0.54 5.88
C LEU A 34 -2.99 0.82 5.66
N GLU A 35 -2.33 1.70 4.92
CA GLU A 35 -2.87 2.99 4.50
C GLU A 35 -2.99 3.03 2.97
N LYS A 36 -4.02 3.71 2.47
CA LYS A 36 -4.23 3.89 1.03
C LYS A 36 -4.04 5.35 0.69
N ILE A 37 -3.07 5.62 -0.17
CA ILE A 37 -2.80 6.94 -0.71
C ILE A 37 -3.35 6.97 -2.13
N GLU A 38 -4.49 7.62 -2.29
CA GLU A 38 -5.19 7.74 -3.58
C GLU A 38 -4.94 9.09 -4.26
N ASP A 39 -4.39 10.07 -3.51
CA ASP A 39 -4.08 11.39 -4.02
C ASP A 39 -2.84 11.36 -4.93
N MET A 40 -2.98 11.86 -6.16
CA MET A 40 -1.89 11.88 -7.13
C MET A 40 -0.70 12.74 -6.67
N GLY A 41 -0.95 13.82 -5.93
CA GLY A 41 0.09 14.68 -5.37
C GLY A 41 0.94 13.93 -4.35
N ASP A 42 0.30 13.22 -3.43
CA ASP A 42 0.99 12.38 -2.45
C ASP A 42 1.76 11.24 -3.14
N ILE A 43 1.15 10.56 -4.11
CA ILE A 43 1.83 9.49 -4.89
C ILE A 43 3.11 10.00 -5.56
N MET A 44 3.05 11.18 -6.18
CA MET A 44 4.22 11.81 -6.80
C MET A 44 5.25 12.26 -5.76
N ALA A 45 4.83 12.71 -4.57
CA ALA A 45 5.72 13.07 -3.48
C ALA A 45 6.56 11.87 -2.98
N TYR A 46 6.00 10.65 -3.05
CA TYR A 46 6.74 9.40 -2.83
C TYR A 46 7.66 9.00 -4.00
N GLY A 47 7.69 9.76 -5.10
CA GLY A 47 8.52 9.47 -6.28
C GLY A 47 8.01 8.32 -7.13
N VAL A 48 6.78 7.85 -6.92
CA VAL A 48 6.20 6.74 -7.67
C VAL A 48 5.70 7.24 -9.03
N MET A 49 6.40 6.85 -10.09
CA MET A 49 6.02 7.18 -11.48
C MET A 49 4.96 6.26 -12.08
N SER A 50 4.64 5.14 -11.44
CA SER A 50 3.65 4.17 -11.91
C SER A 50 2.93 3.51 -10.76
N THR A 51 1.60 3.66 -10.73
CA THR A 51 0.73 3.02 -9.74
C THR A 51 0.27 1.65 -10.23
N PRO A 52 0.08 0.65 -9.34
CA PRO A 52 0.16 0.75 -7.88
C PRO A 52 1.60 0.69 -7.34
N GLY A 53 1.95 1.64 -6.47
CA GLY A 53 3.16 1.61 -5.65
C GLY A 53 2.86 1.08 -4.26
N VAL A 54 3.86 0.47 -3.60
CA VAL A 54 3.76 0.03 -2.21
C VAL A 54 4.98 0.54 -1.46
N VAL A 55 4.76 1.26 -0.37
CA VAL A 55 5.80 1.72 0.56
C VAL A 55 5.69 0.88 1.83
N VAL A 56 6.82 0.42 2.34
CA VAL A 56 6.90 -0.35 3.58
C VAL A 56 7.90 0.35 4.50
N ASP A 57 7.52 0.57 5.76
CA ASP A 57 8.33 1.27 6.78
C ASP A 57 8.81 2.67 6.33
N GLY A 58 7.91 3.45 5.71
CA GLY A 58 8.22 4.78 5.15
C GLY A 58 7.14 5.81 5.38
#